data_AF-W2MH44-F1
#
_entry.id   AF-W2MH44-F1
#
_cell.length_a   1.000
_cell.length_b   1.000
_cell.length_c   1.000
_cell.angle_alpha   90.00
_cell.angle_beta   90.00
_cell.angle_gamma   90.00
#
_symmetry.space_group_name_H-M   'P 1'
#
loop_
_entity.id
_entity.type
_entity.pdbx_description
1 polymer ?
#
loop_
_entity_poly.entity_id
_entity_poly.type
_entity_poly.pdbx_seq_one_letter_code
_entity_poly.pdbx_strand_id
1 'polypeptide(L)'
;MGSLLRQLMACCTHESTTSRSFAVDPAPSVTLVRRASAMRKAGMLLELQCRHNSIAFLLSNAQEGGSDSAIDVVRVFSRQVPRVFDPEAKRSRKALPVTAQLGEQTARMEIEKMPEGGWPVNTPSWTGPCRYWMKFAACIHTLLAKHVCGVHAMGKRERLVYRGPHKRQGAYVGGLPGRPCFNAPALQIE
;
A
#
# COMPACT_ATOMS: atom_id res chain seq x y z
N MET A 1 33.65 -5.59 27.94
CA MET A 1 32.44 -4.75 28.15
C MET A 1 32.50 -3.36 27.49
N GLY A 2 33.66 -2.82 27.09
CA GLY A 2 33.75 -1.43 26.57
C GLY A 2 33.52 -1.21 25.06
N SER A 3 33.53 -2.26 24.23
CA SER A 3 33.36 -2.12 22.77
C SER A 3 31.92 -1.79 22.36
N LEU A 4 30.93 -2.41 23.02
CA LEU A 4 29.50 -2.15 22.78
C LEU A 4 29.11 -0.71 23.12
N LEU A 5 29.58 -0.18 24.25
CA LEU A 5 29.33 1.21 24.65
C LEU A 5 29.93 2.21 23.65
N ARG A 6 31.13 1.91 23.11
CA ARG A 6 31.74 2.74 22.06
C ARG A 6 30.95 2.72 20.75
N GLN A 7 30.47 1.55 20.32
CA GLN A 7 29.64 1.43 19.12
C GLN A 7 28.29 2.14 19.28
N LEU A 8 27.68 2.05 20.47
CA LEU A 8 26.43 2.72 20.77
C LEU A 8 26.58 4.25 20.77
N MET A 9 27.65 4.78 21.38
CA MET A 9 27.96 6.21 21.30
C MET A 9 28.22 6.68 19.87
N ALA A 10 28.95 5.90 19.06
CA ALA A 10 29.18 6.22 17.65
C ALA A 10 27.89 6.22 16.81
N CYS A 11 26.94 5.31 17.12
CA CYS A 11 25.62 5.32 16.48
C CYS A 11 24.82 6.55 16.91
N CYS A 12 24.82 6.90 18.20
CA CYS A 12 24.12 8.07 18.71
C CYS A 12 24.68 9.39 18.13
N THR A 13 26.00 9.53 17.99
CA THR A 13 26.61 10.70 17.35
C THR A 13 26.33 10.75 15.85
N HIS A 14 26.30 9.59 15.19
CA HIS A 14 25.91 9.54 13.79
C HIS A 14 24.44 9.93 13.60
N GLU A 15 23.52 9.38 14.38
CA GLU A 15 22.10 9.75 14.30
C GLU A 15 21.85 11.21 14.69
N SER A 16 22.57 11.76 15.66
CA SER A 16 22.42 13.17 16.06
C SER A 16 22.98 14.15 15.05
N THR A 17 23.95 13.74 14.24
CA THR A 17 24.52 14.55 13.14
C THR A 17 23.75 14.39 11.84
N THR A 18 22.97 13.31 11.67
CA THR A 18 22.04 13.19 10.55
C THR A 18 20.84 14.11 10.76
N SER A 19 20.88 15.30 10.16
CA SER A 19 19.72 16.19 10.07
C SER A 19 18.64 15.53 9.21
N ARG A 20 17.66 14.90 9.85
CA ARG A 20 16.43 14.49 9.16
C ARG A 20 15.57 15.74 9.00
N SER A 21 15.19 16.06 7.77
CA SER A 21 14.20 17.11 7.54
C SER A 21 12.89 16.72 8.20
N PHE A 22 12.21 17.69 8.81
CA PHE A 22 10.85 17.49 9.26
C PHE A 22 9.97 17.22 8.05
N ALA A 23 9.14 16.17 8.13
CA ALA A 23 8.16 15.90 7.10
C ALA A 23 7.09 17.00 7.15
N VAL A 24 7.05 17.83 6.12
CA VAL A 24 6.06 18.90 5.97
C VAL A 24 4.71 18.31 5.54
N ASP A 25 4.75 17.29 4.69
CA ASP A 25 3.57 16.62 4.18
C ASP A 25 3.35 15.24 4.83
N PRO A 26 2.09 14.87 5.12
CA PRO A 26 1.75 13.57 5.66
C PRO A 26 2.00 12.47 4.62
N ALA A 27 2.98 11.63 4.89
CA ALA A 27 3.27 10.46 4.06
C ALA A 27 2.49 9.22 4.54
N PRO A 28 1.89 8.42 3.63
CA PRO A 28 1.25 7.18 4.00
C PRO A 28 2.27 6.18 4.56
N SER A 29 1.93 5.52 5.67
CA SER A 29 2.82 4.48 6.22
C SER A 29 2.95 3.29 5.28
N VAL A 30 4.10 2.59 5.34
CA VAL A 30 4.34 1.38 4.53
C VAL A 30 3.26 0.33 4.77
N THR A 31 2.80 0.18 6.02
CA THR A 31 1.69 -0.71 6.39
C THR A 31 0.40 -0.32 5.69
N LEU A 32 0.09 0.98 5.60
CA LEU A 32 -1.11 1.49 4.91
C LEU A 32 -1.06 1.21 3.40
N VAL A 33 0.09 1.40 2.75
CA VAL A 33 0.28 1.09 1.32
C VAL A 33 0.12 -0.41 1.06
N ARG A 34 0.72 -1.24 1.91
CA ARG A 34 0.56 -2.71 1.84
C ARG A 34 -0.89 -3.14 2.05
N ARG A 35 -1.56 -2.52 3.03
CA ARG A 35 -2.98 -2.74 3.31
C ARG A 35 -3.86 -2.40 2.12
N ALA A 36 -3.74 -1.21 1.57
CA ALA A 36 -4.56 -0.78 0.44
C ALA A 36 -4.33 -1.70 -0.77
N SER A 37 -3.07 -2.05 -1.04
CA SER A 37 -2.71 -3.00 -2.11
C SER A 37 -3.32 -4.39 -1.89
N ALA A 38 -3.28 -4.91 -0.67
CA ALA A 38 -3.80 -6.23 -0.34
C ALA A 38 -5.34 -6.25 -0.32
N MET A 39 -5.99 -5.21 0.21
CA MET A 39 -7.44 -5.06 0.18
C MET A 39 -7.98 -4.95 -1.24
N ARG A 40 -7.30 -4.19 -2.11
CA ARG A 40 -7.66 -4.13 -3.53
C ARG A 40 -7.55 -5.49 -4.21
N LYS A 41 -6.43 -6.20 -4.00
CA LYS A 41 -6.25 -7.57 -4.53
C LYS A 41 -7.31 -8.54 -4.03
N ALA A 42 -7.79 -8.36 -2.80
CA ALA A 42 -8.86 -9.16 -2.21
C ALA A 42 -10.28 -8.70 -2.60
N GLY A 43 -10.43 -7.69 -3.46
CA GLY A 43 -11.75 -7.15 -3.85
C GLY A 43 -12.49 -6.39 -2.74
N MET A 44 -11.78 -6.02 -1.67
CA MET A 44 -12.34 -5.32 -0.50
C MET A 44 -12.24 -3.80 -0.60
N LEU A 45 -11.52 -3.31 -1.60
CA LEU A 45 -11.32 -1.89 -1.88
C LEU A 45 -11.56 -1.68 -3.37
N LEU A 46 -12.60 -0.93 -3.70
CA LEU A 46 -13.15 -0.82 -5.05
C LEU A 46 -13.37 0.65 -5.40
N GLU A 47 -13.12 1.00 -6.66
CA GLU A 47 -13.59 2.25 -7.23
C GLU A 47 -15.07 2.11 -7.60
N LEU A 48 -15.89 3.07 -7.19
CA LEU A 48 -17.28 3.16 -7.61
C LEU A 48 -17.35 4.10 -8.82
N GLN A 49 -17.37 3.51 -10.02
CA GLN A 49 -17.64 4.26 -11.24
C GLN A 49 -19.13 4.62 -11.28
N CYS A 50 -19.49 5.75 -10.69
CA CYS A 50 -20.75 6.38 -11.02
C CYS A 50 -20.63 6.88 -12.46
N ARG A 51 -21.19 6.13 -13.43
CA ARG A 51 -21.32 6.66 -14.79
C ARG A 51 -22.04 8.02 -14.69
N HIS A 52 -21.59 8.99 -15.46
CA HIS A 52 -22.10 10.37 -15.46
C HIS A 52 -23.63 10.47 -15.71
N ASN A 53 -24.24 9.39 -16.21
CA ASN A 53 -25.67 9.24 -16.46
C ASN A 53 -26.43 8.40 -15.41
N SER A 54 -25.78 7.98 -14.32
CA SER A 54 -26.43 7.24 -13.25
C SER A 54 -27.23 8.18 -12.35
N ILE A 55 -28.44 7.78 -11.96
CA ILE A 55 -29.31 8.54 -11.05
C ILE A 55 -28.56 8.85 -9.74
N ALA A 56 -27.73 7.93 -9.24
CA ALA A 56 -26.94 8.14 -8.03
C ALA A 56 -25.90 9.28 -8.17
N PHE A 57 -25.33 9.45 -9.38
CA PHE A 57 -24.42 10.55 -9.68
C PHE A 57 -25.15 11.90 -9.66
N LEU A 58 -26.30 11.96 -10.34
CA LEU A 58 -27.13 13.17 -10.44
C LEU A 58 -27.67 13.62 -9.06
N LEU A 59 -28.13 12.68 -8.24
CA LEU A 59 -28.62 12.97 -6.89
C LEU A 59 -27.50 13.42 -5.95
N SER A 60 -26.31 12.83 -6.06
CA SER A 60 -25.17 13.23 -5.24
C SER A 60 -24.69 14.65 -5.55
N ASN A 61 -24.71 15.06 -6.82
CA ASN A 61 -24.37 16.43 -7.22
C ASN A 61 -25.48 17.43 -6.86
N ALA A 62 -26.75 17.01 -6.86
CA ALA A 62 -27.88 17.87 -6.49
C ALA A 62 -27.87 18.22 -4.99
N GLN A 63 -27.37 17.33 -4.13
CA GLN A 63 -27.37 17.53 -2.68
C GLN A 63 -26.23 18.45 -2.19
N GLU A 64 -25.19 18.68 -3.00
CA GLU A 64 -24.05 19.55 -2.64
C GLU A 64 -24.24 21.03 -3.07
N GLY A 65 -25.40 21.40 -3.62
CA GLY A 65 -25.71 22.77 -3.99
C GLY A 65 -25.00 23.18 -5.29
N GLY A 66 -25.77 23.54 -6.30
CA GLY A 66 -25.29 23.86 -7.64
C GLY A 66 -24.12 24.84 -7.65
N SER A 67 -22.92 24.30 -7.88
CA SER A 67 -21.74 25.05 -8.26
C SER A 67 -21.14 24.32 -9.45
N ASP A 68 -21.07 25.02 -10.58
CA ASP A 68 -20.64 24.58 -11.91
C ASP A 68 -19.13 24.22 -12.00
N SER A 69 -18.48 24.00 -10.86
CA SER A 69 -17.19 23.33 -10.80
C SER A 69 -17.45 21.85 -10.57
N ALA A 70 -17.41 21.05 -11.63
CA ALA A 70 -17.34 19.60 -11.51
C ALA A 70 -16.05 19.26 -10.73
N ILE A 71 -16.15 19.20 -9.40
CA ILE A 71 -15.04 18.76 -8.55
C ILE A 71 -14.74 17.33 -9.01
N ASP A 72 -13.52 17.11 -9.49
CA ASP A 72 -13.07 15.79 -9.88
C ASP A 72 -13.01 14.93 -8.60
N VAL A 73 -14.02 14.09 -8.43
CA VAL A 73 -14.25 13.27 -7.24
C VAL A 73 -14.24 11.81 -7.65
N VAL A 74 -13.35 11.03 -7.05
CA VAL A 74 -13.34 9.57 -7.18
C VAL A 74 -14.06 8.98 -5.99
N ARG A 75 -15.13 8.23 -6.23
CA ARG A 75 -15.85 7.50 -5.18
C ARG A 75 -15.17 6.15 -4.92
N VAL A 76 -14.83 5.90 -3.66
CA VAL A 76 -14.12 4.68 -3.25
C VAL A 76 -14.91 3.93 -2.19
N PHE A 77 -15.20 2.66 -2.47
CA PHE A 77 -15.88 1.77 -1.55
C PHE A 77 -14.89 0.85 -0.84
N SER A 78 -15.00 0.77 0.49
CA SER A 78 -14.17 -0.11 1.31
C SER A 78 -15.02 -1.02 2.18
N ARG A 79 -14.72 -2.32 2.16
CA ARG A 79 -15.39 -3.35 2.98
C ARG A 79 -14.53 -3.77 4.16
N GLN A 80 -15.18 -4.23 5.22
CA GLN A 80 -14.49 -4.76 6.39
C GLN A 80 -13.80 -6.08 6.05
N VAL A 81 -12.48 -6.13 6.30
CA VAL A 81 -11.68 -7.34 6.08
C VAL A 81 -12.24 -8.48 6.96
N PRO A 82 -12.65 -9.62 6.37
CA PRO A 82 -13.23 -10.71 7.14
C PRO A 82 -12.18 -11.36 8.04
N ARG A 83 -12.65 -11.98 9.12
CA ARG A 83 -11.86 -12.87 9.97
C ARG A 83 -12.21 -14.31 9.61
N VAL A 84 -11.21 -15.08 9.20
CA VAL A 84 -11.35 -16.50 8.83
C VAL A 84 -10.76 -17.34 9.96
N PHE A 85 -11.48 -18.39 10.37
CA PHE A 85 -10.99 -19.32 11.38
C PHE A 85 -9.87 -20.18 10.79
N ASP A 86 -8.72 -20.17 11.45
CA ASP A 86 -7.57 -21.01 11.09
C ASP A 86 -7.58 -22.24 12.02
N PRO A 87 -7.87 -23.45 11.50
CA PRO A 87 -8.00 -24.66 12.32
C PRO A 87 -6.67 -25.09 12.93
N GLU A 88 -5.54 -24.86 12.25
CA GLU A 88 -4.21 -25.21 12.75
C GLU A 88 -3.83 -24.33 13.94
N ALA A 89 -4.11 -23.03 13.82
CA ALA A 89 -3.84 -22.07 14.88
C ALA A 89 -4.96 -21.96 15.92
N LYS A 90 -6.06 -22.71 15.75
CA LYS A 90 -7.31 -22.67 16.56
C LYS A 90 -7.78 -21.25 16.86
N ARG A 91 -7.60 -20.32 15.92
CA ARG A 91 -7.91 -18.90 16.13
C ARG A 91 -8.37 -18.22 14.85
N SER A 92 -9.24 -17.22 14.98
CA SER A 92 -9.67 -16.40 13.85
C SER A 92 -8.62 -15.35 13.49
N ARG A 93 -8.17 -15.36 12.23
CA ARG A 93 -7.18 -14.43 11.69
C ARG A 93 -7.82 -13.51 10.65
N LYS A 94 -7.36 -12.27 10.54
CA LYS A 94 -7.79 -11.37 9.47
C LYS A 94 -7.33 -11.94 8.13
N ALA A 95 -8.19 -11.94 7.11
CA ALA A 95 -7.89 -12.40 5.75
C ALA A 95 -6.98 -11.43 4.98
N LEU A 96 -5.88 -11.01 5.61
CA LEU A 96 -4.84 -10.15 5.04
C LEU A 96 -3.47 -10.57 5.56
N PRO A 97 -2.38 -10.34 4.79
CA PRO A 97 -1.02 -10.52 5.28
C PRO A 97 -0.78 -9.72 6.56
N VAL A 98 -0.02 -10.27 7.51
CA VAL A 98 0.26 -9.63 8.81
C VAL A 98 0.81 -8.20 8.65
N THR A 99 1.66 -7.98 7.63
CA THR A 99 2.25 -6.67 7.30
C THR A 99 1.28 -5.63 6.75
N ALA A 100 0.03 -6.02 6.51
CA ALA A 100 -1.08 -5.19 6.03
C ALA A 100 -2.24 -5.11 7.04
N GLN A 101 -2.10 -5.75 8.21
CA GLN A 101 -3.11 -5.72 9.25
C GLN A 101 -2.97 -4.45 10.10
N LEU A 102 -4.11 -3.88 10.46
CA LEU A 102 -4.22 -2.80 11.43
C LEU A 102 -4.98 -3.28 12.66
N GLY A 103 -4.87 -2.53 13.76
CA GLY A 103 -5.74 -2.70 14.93
C GLY A 103 -7.22 -2.59 14.55
N GLU A 104 -8.11 -3.20 15.34
CA GLU A 104 -9.54 -3.23 15.04
C GLU A 104 -10.18 -1.84 14.99
N GLN A 105 -9.91 -1.01 16.01
CA GLN A 105 -10.39 0.37 16.08
C GLN A 105 -9.87 1.21 14.90
N THR A 106 -8.59 1.02 14.56
CA THR A 106 -7.96 1.73 13.46
C THR A 106 -8.56 1.34 12.10
N ALA A 107 -8.78 0.04 11.87
CA ALA A 107 -9.46 -0.44 10.66
C ALA A 107 -10.92 0.02 10.57
N ARG A 108 -11.61 0.15 11.71
CA ARG A 108 -13.00 0.63 11.75
C ARG A 108 -13.13 2.06 11.24
N MET A 109 -12.15 2.92 11.49
CA MET A 109 -12.15 4.32 10.99
C MET A 109 -12.17 4.43 9.46
N GLU A 110 -11.84 3.36 8.74
CA GLU A 110 -11.89 3.32 7.27
C GLU A 110 -13.33 3.15 6.74
N ILE A 111 -14.27 2.66 7.56
CA ILE A 111 -15.59 2.20 7.12
C ILE A 111 -16.72 2.86 7.90
N GLU A 112 -16.47 3.23 9.15
CA GLU A 112 -17.46 3.86 10.01
C GLU A 112 -18.05 5.13 9.37
N LYS A 113 -19.38 5.17 9.25
CA LYS A 113 -20.13 6.23 8.56
C LYS A 113 -19.82 6.38 7.07
N MET A 114 -19.33 5.33 6.41
CA MET A 114 -19.20 5.35 4.95
C MET A 114 -20.60 5.51 4.33
N PRO A 115 -20.79 6.51 3.45
CA PRO A 115 -22.06 6.67 2.76
C PRO A 115 -22.30 5.53 1.77
N GLU A 116 -23.54 5.32 1.35
CA GLU A 116 -23.92 4.22 0.44
C GLU A 116 -23.15 4.26 -0.88
N GLY A 117 -22.88 5.47 -1.40
CA GLY A 117 -22.10 5.70 -2.60
C GLY A 117 -20.57 5.58 -2.43
N GLY A 118 -20.08 5.14 -1.26
CA GLY A 118 -18.65 5.11 -0.94
C GLY A 118 -18.08 6.51 -0.66
N TRP A 119 -16.84 6.54 -0.18
CA TRP A 119 -16.18 7.79 0.20
C TRP A 119 -15.87 8.66 -1.03
N PRO A 120 -16.34 9.91 -1.07
CA PRO A 120 -15.94 10.85 -2.12
C PRO A 120 -14.53 11.37 -1.82
N VAL A 121 -13.56 11.02 -2.66
CA VAL A 121 -12.19 11.55 -2.57
C VAL A 121 -12.03 12.68 -3.56
N ASN A 122 -11.67 13.86 -3.06
CA ASN A 122 -11.37 15.03 -3.88
C ASN A 122 -9.99 14.80 -4.55
N THR A 123 -9.93 14.74 -5.88
CA THR A 123 -8.68 14.46 -6.61
C THR A 123 -7.74 15.66 -6.67
N PRO A 124 -8.18 16.93 -6.79
CA PRO A 124 -7.24 18.07 -6.79
C PRO A 124 -6.42 18.18 -5.50
N SER A 125 -7.06 17.96 -4.35
CA SER A 125 -6.44 18.11 -3.02
C SER A 125 -6.03 16.78 -2.38
N TRP A 126 -6.41 15.63 -2.98
CA TRP A 126 -6.21 14.29 -2.42
C TRP A 126 -6.74 14.11 -0.99
N THR A 127 -7.85 14.77 -0.69
CA THR A 127 -8.49 14.74 0.63
C THR A 127 -9.65 13.74 0.63
N GLY A 128 -9.87 13.10 1.79
CA GLY A 128 -10.95 12.14 1.98
C GLY A 128 -11.70 12.41 3.27
N PRO A 129 -13.04 12.25 3.31
CA PRO A 129 -13.85 12.55 4.49
C PRO A 129 -13.87 11.42 5.54
N CYS A 130 -13.16 10.31 5.32
CA CYS A 130 -13.15 9.21 6.27
C CYS A 130 -12.40 9.58 7.56
N ARG A 131 -12.82 9.01 8.70
CA ARG A 131 -12.19 9.27 10.02
C ARG A 131 -10.70 8.95 10.03
N TYR A 132 -10.29 7.94 9.27
CA TYR A 132 -8.88 7.59 9.14
C TYR A 132 -8.06 8.74 8.54
N TRP A 133 -8.57 9.35 7.47
CA TRP A 133 -7.91 10.49 6.82
C TRP A 133 -7.86 11.70 7.76
N MET A 134 -8.95 12.03 8.47
CA MET A 134 -8.93 13.13 9.44
C MET A 134 -7.86 12.98 10.52
N LYS A 135 -7.53 11.74 10.91
CA LYS A 135 -6.52 11.45 11.95
C LYS A 135 -5.09 11.43 11.43
N PHE A 136 -4.88 10.90 10.22
CA PHE A 136 -3.52 10.60 9.71
C PHE A 136 -3.16 11.34 8.41
N ALA A 137 -4.10 12.11 7.86
CA ALA A 137 -4.03 12.80 6.57
C ALA A 137 -3.64 11.91 5.37
N ALA A 138 -3.78 10.60 5.52
CA ALA A 138 -3.61 9.58 4.49
C ALA A 138 -4.51 8.39 4.80
N CYS A 139 -5.20 7.80 3.82
CA CYS A 139 -6.06 6.63 4.02
C CYS A 139 -6.02 5.70 2.81
N ILE A 140 -6.60 4.51 2.93
CA ILE A 140 -6.68 3.56 1.81
C ILE A 140 -7.48 4.11 0.61
N HIS A 141 -8.43 5.01 0.85
CA HIS A 141 -9.29 5.60 -0.19
C HIS A 141 -8.54 6.61 -1.03
N THR A 142 -7.79 7.53 -0.42
CA THR A 142 -6.96 8.50 -1.16
C THR A 142 -5.85 7.81 -1.92
N LEU A 143 -5.27 6.74 -1.36
CA LEU A 143 -4.32 5.92 -2.10
C LEU A 143 -4.96 5.27 -3.33
N LEU A 144 -6.19 4.74 -3.22
CA LEU A 144 -6.86 4.10 -4.36
C LEU A 144 -7.20 5.14 -5.42
N ALA A 145 -7.75 6.29 -5.02
CA ALA A 145 -8.03 7.39 -5.93
C ALA A 145 -6.76 7.82 -6.68
N LYS A 146 -5.64 8.02 -5.98
CA LYS A 146 -4.35 8.30 -6.63
C LYS A 146 -3.92 7.21 -7.61
N HIS A 147 -4.21 5.94 -7.31
CA HIS A 147 -3.93 4.84 -8.21
C HIS A 147 -4.81 4.84 -9.46
N VAL A 148 -6.11 5.06 -9.31
CA VAL A 148 -7.07 5.16 -10.41
C VAL A 148 -6.70 6.30 -11.35
N CYS A 149 -6.34 7.46 -10.80
CA CYS A 149 -5.90 8.62 -11.56
C CYS A 149 -4.45 8.52 -12.09
N GLY A 150 -3.74 7.40 -11.88
CA GLY A 150 -2.38 7.20 -12.37
C GLY A 150 -1.27 7.95 -11.63
N VAL A 151 -1.57 8.64 -10.52
CA VAL A 151 -0.63 9.43 -9.71
C VAL A 151 0.18 8.56 -8.73
N HIS A 152 -0.35 7.41 -8.29
CA HIS A 152 0.33 6.53 -7.33
C HIS A 152 0.25 5.05 -7.72
N ALA A 153 1.39 4.37 -7.78
CA ALA A 153 1.41 2.93 -8.02
C ALA A 153 1.22 2.13 -6.71
N MET A 154 0.01 1.63 -6.46
CA MET A 154 -0.22 0.61 -5.44
C MET A 154 0.48 -0.71 -5.80
N GLY A 155 1.62 -0.97 -5.15
CA GLY A 155 2.24 -2.29 -5.14
C GLY A 155 3.16 -2.60 -6.32
N LYS A 156 3.56 -1.61 -7.13
CA LYS A 156 4.80 -1.78 -7.91
C LYS A 156 5.95 -1.64 -6.91
N ARG A 157 6.46 -2.76 -6.41
CA ARG A 157 7.88 -2.78 -6.02
C ARG A 157 8.62 -2.35 -7.28
N GLU A 158 9.51 -1.38 -7.17
CA GLU A 158 10.45 -1.12 -8.24
C GLU A 158 11.08 -2.47 -8.59
N ARG A 159 10.84 -2.96 -9.81
CA ARG A 159 11.44 -4.21 -10.25
C ARG A 159 12.93 -3.91 -10.25
N LEU A 160 13.66 -4.49 -9.31
CA LEU A 160 15.11 -4.47 -9.33
C LEU A 160 15.53 -5.22 -10.58
N VAL A 161 15.68 -4.48 -11.69
CA VAL A 161 16.28 -4.99 -12.91
C VAL A 161 17.77 -4.98 -12.64
N TYR A 162 18.44 -6.11 -12.89
CA TYR A 162 19.89 -6.15 -12.89
C TYR A 162 20.41 -5.12 -13.89
N ARG A 163 21.01 -4.03 -13.38
CA ARG A 163 21.67 -2.97 -14.18
C ARG A 163 23.18 -3.22 -14.32
N GLY A 164 23.65 -4.41 -13.95
CA GLY A 164 25.04 -4.77 -14.19
C GLY A 164 25.29 -4.96 -15.69
N PRO A 165 26.56 -4.86 -16.14
CA PRO A 165 26.90 -5.00 -17.54
C PRO A 165 26.32 -6.30 -18.10
N HIS A 166 25.55 -6.17 -19.18
CA HIS A 166 24.97 -7.29 -19.91
C HIS A 166 26.14 -8.17 -20.36
N LYS A 167 26.38 -9.29 -19.67
CA LYS A 167 27.31 -10.30 -20.15
C LYS A 167 26.70 -10.86 -21.44
N ARG A 168 27.08 -10.26 -22.57
CA ARG A 168 27.03 -10.92 -23.87
C ARG A 168 27.57 -12.33 -23.63
N GLN A 169 26.89 -13.34 -24.14
CA GLN A 169 27.38 -14.72 -24.20
C GLN A 169 28.73 -14.71 -24.95
N GLY A 170 29.81 -14.42 -24.23
CA GLY A 170 31.15 -14.81 -24.60
C GLY A 170 31.30 -16.23 -24.06
N ALA A 171 31.59 -17.16 -24.97
CA ALA A 171 31.87 -18.56 -24.68
C ALA A 171 32.76 -18.67 -23.42
N TYR A 172 32.19 -19.24 -22.36
CA TYR A 172 32.90 -19.45 -21.10
C TYR A 172 33.71 -20.73 -21.23
N VAL A 173 34.98 -20.58 -21.59
CA VAL A 173 36.02 -21.59 -21.39
C VAL A 173 36.55 -21.39 -19.97
N GLY A 174 36.36 -22.39 -19.10
CA GLY A 174 37.04 -22.49 -17.80
C GLY A 174 36.19 -22.12 -16.59
N GLY A 175 35.59 -23.14 -15.97
CA GLY A 175 34.86 -23.06 -14.71
C GLY A 175 35.71 -22.59 -13.53
N LEU A 176 35.21 -21.60 -12.79
CA LEU A 176 35.67 -21.28 -11.44
C LEU A 176 35.31 -22.42 -10.48
N PRO A 177 36.19 -22.79 -9.54
CA PRO A 177 35.95 -23.87 -8.60
C PRO A 177 34.73 -23.56 -7.71
N GLY A 178 33.83 -24.53 -7.56
CA GLY A 178 32.73 -24.51 -6.59
C GLY A 178 31.34 -24.18 -7.13
N ARG A 179 31.15 -23.95 -8.44
CA ARG A 179 29.82 -23.76 -9.02
C ARG A 179 29.50 -24.83 -10.05
N PRO A 180 28.46 -25.66 -9.86
CA PRO A 180 28.02 -26.63 -10.86
C PRO A 180 27.69 -25.92 -12.18
N CYS A 181 28.13 -26.50 -13.28
CA CYS A 181 27.94 -25.99 -14.64
C CYS A 181 26.48 -26.09 -15.11
N PHE A 182 25.64 -26.89 -14.43
CA PHE A 182 24.25 -27.09 -14.81
C PHE A 182 23.34 -27.10 -13.58
N ASN A 183 22.17 -26.48 -13.71
CA ASN A 183 21.10 -26.51 -12.70
C ASN A 183 20.29 -27.82 -12.86
N ALA A 184 20.89 -28.96 -12.51
CA ALA A 184 20.16 -30.23 -12.44
C ALA A 184 19.53 -30.42 -11.04
N PRO A 185 18.44 -31.20 -10.90
CA PRO A 185 17.91 -31.60 -9.59
C PRO A 185 18.98 -32.35 -8.80
N ALA A 186 19.10 -32.04 -7.50
CA ALA A 186 20.18 -32.53 -6.64
C ALA A 186 20.14 -34.04 -6.32
N LEU A 187 19.12 -34.77 -6.77
CA LEU A 187 18.96 -36.21 -6.55
C LEU A 187 18.46 -36.87 -7.85
N GLN A 188 19.39 -37.35 -8.67
CA GLN A 188 19.15 -38.49 -9.54
C GLN A 188 20.02 -39.62 -8.99
N ILE A 189 19.38 -40.65 -8.46
CA ILE A 189 20.03 -41.90 -8.04
C ILE A 189 19.59 -42.92 -9.08
N GLU A 190 20.55 -43.47 -9.82
CA GLU A 190 20.44 -44.82 -10.41
C GLU A 190 21.00 -45.83 -9.40
#